data_AF-A0A9P5C3Y6-F1
#
_entry.id   AF-A0A9P5C3Y6-F1
#
_cell.length_a   1.000
_cell.length_b   1.000
_cell.length_c   1.000
_cell.angle_alpha   90.00
_cell.angle_beta   90.00
_cell.angle_gamma   90.00
#
_symmetry.space_group_name_H-M   'P 1'
#
loop_
_entity.id
_entity.type
_entity.pdbx_description
1 polymer ?
#
loop_
_entity_poly.entity_id
_entity_poly.type
_entity_poly.pdbx_seq_one_letter_code
_entity_poly.pdbx_strand_id
1 'polypeptide(L)'
;MTALPNGHDVSNDLVVPTGPSKRKPKATTLRDQDWEPLRARIVELHIIGDLPLKTVKEVLQKEYGFHAEIRQYRSRISKWKLDKNVKPVEMMAIVRKLQERRIANPDKRLLRFQVRKNEVGMDKISRWMKSHRVPDDQLYDPRIDPLSPTPSAVTYQASDPPY
;
A
#
# COMPACT_ATOMS: atom_id res chain seq x y z
N MET A 1 44.47 -25.06 -68.93
CA MET A 1 43.04 -25.04 -69.30
C MET A 1 42.36 -26.14 -68.48
N THR A 2 41.73 -25.81 -67.34
CA THR A 2 40.26 -25.75 -67.16
C THR A 2 39.70 -27.17 -66.89
N ALA A 3 39.03 -27.58 -65.81
CA ALA A 3 38.35 -26.95 -64.67
C ALA A 3 38.15 -27.96 -63.51
N LEU A 4 37.89 -27.47 -62.30
CA LEU A 4 37.13 -28.15 -61.22
C LEU A 4 35.61 -28.04 -61.52
N PRO A 5 34.72 -28.92 -61.00
CA PRO A 5 34.12 -28.59 -59.70
C PRO A 5 33.75 -29.77 -58.77
N ASN A 6 33.93 -29.47 -57.48
CA ASN A 6 33.25 -30.07 -56.32
C ASN A 6 31.73 -29.98 -56.44
N GLY A 7 31.02 -31.06 -56.08
CA GLY A 7 29.62 -31.03 -55.70
C GLY A 7 29.45 -31.47 -54.25
N HIS A 8 29.39 -30.51 -53.31
CA HIS A 8 28.90 -30.75 -51.96
C HIS A 8 27.48 -30.17 -51.92
N ASP A 9 26.49 -31.06 -51.94
CA ASP A 9 25.09 -30.71 -51.68
C ASP A 9 24.94 -30.49 -50.16
N VAL A 10 24.68 -29.25 -49.78
CA VAL A 10 24.25 -28.90 -48.42
C VAL A 10 22.85 -28.32 -48.53
N SER A 11 21.88 -29.18 -48.17
CA SER A 11 20.50 -28.79 -47.89
C SER A 11 20.48 -27.64 -46.89
N ASN A 12 19.96 -26.50 -47.31
CA ASN A 12 19.77 -25.33 -46.47
C ASN A 12 18.31 -25.30 -46.01
N ASP A 13 18.08 -25.71 -44.77
CA ASP A 13 16.78 -25.65 -44.11
C ASP A 13 16.23 -24.22 -44.12
N LEU A 14 15.01 -24.09 -44.63
CA LEU A 14 14.26 -22.85 -44.69
C LEU A 14 13.86 -22.40 -43.27
N VAL A 15 14.58 -21.42 -42.72
CA VAL A 15 14.18 -20.70 -41.50
C VAL A 15 12.94 -19.87 -41.80
N VAL A 16 11.80 -20.28 -41.24
CA VAL A 16 10.55 -19.50 -41.25
C VAL A 16 10.72 -18.28 -40.33
N PRO A 17 10.53 -17.04 -40.81
CA PRO A 17 10.62 -15.87 -39.96
C PRO A 17 9.36 -15.78 -39.09
N THR A 18 9.53 -15.96 -37.78
CA THR A 18 8.52 -15.68 -36.76
C THR A 18 8.16 -14.19 -36.81
N GLY A 19 6.96 -13.89 -37.30
CA GLY A 19 6.45 -12.53 -37.42
C GLY A 19 6.38 -11.78 -36.08
N PRO A 20 6.36 -10.44 -36.10
CA PRO A 20 6.38 -9.62 -34.90
C PRO A 20 5.13 -9.90 -34.03
N SER A 21 5.37 -10.41 -32.83
CA SER A 21 4.35 -10.61 -31.80
C SER A 21 3.61 -9.29 -31.53
N LYS A 22 2.31 -9.24 -31.84
CA LYS A 22 1.45 -8.09 -31.57
C LYS A 22 1.47 -7.82 -30.07
N ARG A 23 2.14 -6.74 -29.66
CA ARG A 23 2.14 -6.27 -28.27
C ARG A 23 0.69 -6.08 -27.83
N LYS A 24 0.31 -6.73 -26.72
CA LYS A 24 -1.02 -6.56 -26.12
C LYS A 24 -1.27 -5.05 -25.89
N PRO A 25 -2.46 -4.53 -26.26
CA PRO A 25 -2.78 -3.13 -26.03
C PRO A 25 -2.63 -2.80 -24.55
N LYS A 26 -2.11 -1.60 -24.24
CA LYS A 26 -2.00 -1.15 -22.86
C LYS A 26 -3.41 -1.10 -22.27
N ALA A 27 -3.56 -1.60 -21.04
CA ALA A 27 -4.84 -1.60 -20.35
C ALA A 27 -5.43 -0.18 -20.34
N THR A 28 -6.67 -0.05 -20.79
CA THR A 28 -7.42 1.20 -20.74
C THR A 28 -7.40 1.73 -19.32
N THR A 29 -6.95 2.96 -19.14
CA THR A 29 -6.94 3.59 -17.81
C THR A 29 -8.39 3.91 -17.45
N LEU A 30 -8.99 3.08 -16.60
CA LEU A 30 -10.36 3.29 -16.10
C LEU A 30 -10.44 4.63 -15.36
N ARG A 31 -11.30 5.52 -15.85
CA ARG A 31 -11.51 6.87 -15.30
C ARG A 31 -12.36 6.79 -14.05
N ASP A 32 -12.27 7.81 -13.21
CA ASP A 32 -13.07 7.88 -11.98
C ASP A 32 -14.58 7.74 -12.22
N GLN A 33 -15.05 8.29 -13.35
CA GLN A 33 -16.44 8.25 -13.77
C GLN A 33 -16.96 6.83 -14.02
N ASP A 34 -16.09 5.91 -14.45
CA ASP A 34 -16.46 4.51 -14.71
C ASP A 34 -16.78 3.75 -13.40
N TRP A 35 -16.29 4.27 -12.26
CA TRP A 35 -16.43 3.61 -10.96
C TRP A 35 -17.62 4.10 -10.13
N GLU A 36 -18.08 5.33 -10.35
CA GLU A 36 -19.18 5.89 -9.54
C GLU A 36 -20.50 5.11 -9.66
N PRO A 37 -20.95 4.66 -10.86
CA PRO A 37 -22.16 3.85 -10.97
C PRO A 37 -22.06 2.52 -10.20
N LEU A 38 -20.85 1.95 -10.12
CA LEU A 38 -20.60 0.67 -9.45
C LEU A 38 -20.27 0.81 -7.97
N ARG A 39 -20.05 2.04 -7.49
CA ARG A 39 -19.61 2.31 -6.12
C ARG A 39 -20.57 1.71 -5.09
N ALA A 40 -21.87 1.96 -5.24
CA ALA A 40 -22.88 1.45 -4.29
C ALA A 40 -22.82 -0.08 -4.19
N ARG A 41 -22.73 -0.77 -5.33
CA ARG A 41 -22.63 -2.23 -5.39
C ARG A 41 -21.32 -2.75 -4.80
N ILE A 42 -20.20 -2.09 -5.06
CA ILE A 42 -18.91 -2.44 -4.45
C ILE A 42 -18.97 -2.30 -2.93
N VAL A 43 -19.59 -1.24 -2.42
CA VAL A 43 -19.77 -1.00 -0.97
C VAL A 43 -20.61 -2.10 -0.34
N GLU A 44 -21.75 -2.41 -0.96
CA GLU A 44 -22.65 -3.47 -0.50
C GLU A 44 -21.92 -4.82 -0.42
N LEU A 45 -21.23 -5.23 -1.48
CA LEU A 45 -20.56 -6.52 -1.52
C LEU A 45 -19.34 -6.58 -0.59
N HIS A 46 -18.46 -5.57 -0.65
CA HIS A 46 -17.17 -5.62 0.03
C HIS A 46 -17.22 -5.13 1.48
N ILE A 47 -17.93 -4.03 1.74
CA ILE A 47 -17.92 -3.36 3.05
C ILE A 47 -19.01 -3.94 3.94
N ILE A 48 -20.24 -4.08 3.41
CA ILE A 48 -21.38 -4.57 4.18
C ILE A 48 -21.39 -6.10 4.21
N GLY A 49 -21.24 -6.75 3.05
CA GLY A 49 -21.27 -8.21 2.90
C GLY A 49 -19.95 -8.92 3.22
N ASP A 50 -18.92 -8.19 3.64
CA ASP A 50 -17.56 -8.69 3.96
C ASP A 50 -16.90 -9.58 2.88
N LEU A 51 -17.34 -9.49 1.62
CA LEU A 51 -16.83 -10.35 0.56
C LEU A 51 -15.40 -9.95 0.15
N PRO A 52 -14.52 -10.92 -0.18
CA PRO A 52 -13.17 -10.61 -0.66
C PRO A 52 -13.21 -9.97 -2.04
N LEU A 53 -12.27 -9.07 -2.33
CA LEU A 53 -12.24 -8.30 -3.59
C LEU A 53 -12.17 -9.17 -4.86
N LYS A 54 -11.65 -10.40 -4.74
CA LYS A 54 -11.64 -11.36 -5.85
C LYS A 54 -13.07 -11.75 -6.24
N THR A 55 -13.91 -12.09 -5.27
CA THR A 55 -15.32 -12.41 -5.48
C THR A 55 -16.10 -11.18 -5.96
N VAL A 56 -15.86 -10.00 -5.36
CA VAL A 56 -16.50 -8.75 -5.82
C VAL A 56 -16.20 -8.47 -7.29
N LYS A 57 -14.94 -8.67 -7.71
CA LYS A 57 -14.55 -8.55 -9.12
C LYS A 57 -15.31 -9.53 -10.01
N GLU A 58 -15.39 -10.80 -9.63
CA GLU A 58 -16.11 -11.83 -10.40
C GLU A 58 -17.59 -11.50 -10.56
N VAL A 59 -18.24 -11.02 -9.49
CA VAL A 59 -19.64 -10.58 -9.50
C VAL A 59 -19.83 -9.39 -10.43
N LEU A 60 -19.01 -8.34 -10.34
CA LEU A 60 -19.14 -7.15 -11.19
C LEU A 60 -18.83 -7.41 -12.66
N GLN A 61 -17.90 -8.34 -12.93
CA GLN A 61 -17.63 -8.79 -14.28
C GLN A 61 -18.84 -9.53 -14.88
N LYS A 62 -19.53 -10.36 -14.08
CA LYS A 62 -20.71 -11.11 -14.52
C LYS A 62 -21.96 -10.23 -14.66
N GLU A 63 -22.21 -9.34 -13.70
CA GLU A 63 -23.42 -8.50 -13.67
C GLU A 63 -23.33 -7.30 -14.63
N TYR A 64 -22.18 -6.65 -14.72
CA TYR A 64 -22.00 -5.38 -15.44
C TYR A 64 -21.00 -5.45 -16.59
N GLY A 65 -20.35 -6.60 -16.82
CA GLY A 65 -19.25 -6.69 -17.79
C GLY A 65 -18.03 -5.84 -17.41
N PHE A 66 -17.89 -5.46 -16.15
CA PHE A 66 -16.85 -4.51 -15.72
C PHE A 66 -15.52 -5.22 -15.46
N HIS A 67 -14.52 -4.92 -16.29
CA HIS A 67 -13.20 -5.54 -16.25
C HIS A 67 -12.18 -4.61 -15.58
N ALA A 68 -11.82 -4.91 -14.33
CA ALA A 68 -10.80 -4.17 -13.59
C ALA A 68 -9.87 -5.09 -12.80
N GLU A 69 -8.66 -4.61 -12.51
CA GLU A 69 -7.68 -5.31 -11.68
C GLU A 69 -7.96 -5.10 -10.18
N ILE A 70 -7.65 -6.10 -9.35
CA ILE A 70 -7.83 -6.02 -7.88
C ILE A 70 -7.12 -4.79 -7.29
N ARG A 71 -5.95 -4.42 -7.82
CA ARG A 71 -5.22 -3.22 -7.39
C ARG A 71 -6.04 -1.93 -7.63
N GLN A 72 -6.80 -1.85 -8.71
CA GLN A 72 -7.66 -0.72 -9.01
C GLN A 72 -8.83 -0.65 -8.01
N TYR A 73 -9.47 -1.78 -7.69
CA TYR A 73 -10.49 -1.84 -6.63
C TYR A 73 -9.96 -1.32 -5.29
N ARG A 74 -8.79 -1.78 -4.86
CA ARG A 74 -8.15 -1.29 -3.62
C ARG A 74 -7.94 0.22 -3.66
N SER A 75 -7.37 0.73 -4.75
CA SER A 75 -7.16 2.18 -4.92
C SER A 75 -8.46 2.98 -4.82
N ARG A 76 -9.55 2.46 -5.40
CA ARG A 76 -10.87 3.09 -5.38
C ARG A 76 -11.48 3.10 -3.98
N ILE A 77 -11.44 1.96 -3.29
CA ILE A 77 -11.87 1.84 -1.88
C ILE A 77 -11.08 2.81 -0.99
N SER A 78 -9.77 2.90 -1.19
CA SER A 78 -8.93 3.85 -0.46
C SER A 78 -9.29 5.31 -0.76
N LYS A 79 -9.59 5.63 -2.02
CA LYS A 79 -10.02 6.97 -2.44
C LYS A 79 -11.37 7.35 -1.83
N TRP A 80 -12.30 6.40 -1.73
CA TRP A 80 -13.58 6.58 -1.05
C TRP A 80 -13.48 6.58 0.48
N LYS A 81 -12.26 6.41 1.03
CA LYS A 81 -11.98 6.32 2.47
C LYS A 81 -12.72 5.16 3.16
N LEU A 82 -12.96 4.06 2.44
CA LEU A 82 -13.69 2.90 2.93
C LEU A 82 -12.77 1.72 3.30
N ASP A 83 -11.47 1.96 3.49
CA ASP A 83 -10.56 0.91 3.93
C ASP A 83 -10.96 0.34 5.30
N LYS A 84 -10.99 -0.99 5.41
CA LYS A 84 -11.20 -1.71 6.67
C LYS A 84 -10.03 -1.55 7.64
N ASN A 85 -8.85 -1.24 7.09
CA ASN A 85 -7.61 -1.13 7.85
C ASN A 85 -7.32 0.32 8.24
N VAL A 86 -6.84 0.49 9.47
CA VAL A 86 -6.30 1.74 9.99
C VAL A 86 -4.99 2.02 9.26
N LYS A 87 -4.87 3.20 8.65
CA LYS A 87 -3.65 3.60 7.93
C LYS A 87 -2.55 3.96 8.95
N PRO A 88 -1.27 3.82 8.58
CA PRO A 88 -0.16 4.20 9.46
C PRO A 88 -0.30 5.63 9.99
N VAL A 89 -0.63 6.59 9.11
CA VAL A 89 -0.85 8.00 9.47
C VAL A 89 -1.98 8.17 10.49
N GLU A 90 -3.07 7.40 10.37
CA GLU A 90 -4.18 7.42 11.34
C GLU A 90 -3.74 6.83 12.67
N MET A 91 -2.98 5.74 12.66
CA MET A 91 -2.43 5.10 13.85
C MET A 91 -1.44 6.02 14.59
N MET A 92 -0.58 6.73 13.85
CA MET A 92 0.35 7.71 14.42
C MET A 92 -0.40 8.82 15.16
N ALA A 93 -1.50 9.32 14.59
CA ALA A 93 -2.33 10.32 15.24
C ALA A 93 -2.98 9.79 16.53
N ILE A 94 -3.42 8.53 16.52
CA ILE A 94 -3.96 7.84 17.71
C ILE A 94 -2.89 7.71 18.80
N VAL A 95 -1.70 7.22 18.44
CA VAL A 95 -0.57 7.05 19.37
C VAL A 95 -0.18 8.38 20.00
N ARG A 96 -0.03 9.43 19.19
CA ARG A 96 0.26 10.77 19.68
C ARG A 96 -0.79 11.23 20.71
N LYS A 97 -2.07 11.05 20.41
CA LYS A 97 -3.15 11.43 21.34
C LYS A 97 -3.17 10.60 22.62
N LEU A 98 -2.78 9.32 22.53
CA LEU A 98 -2.64 8.44 23.69
C LEU A 98 -1.50 8.92 24.61
N GLN A 99 -0.34 9.24 24.04
CA GLN A 99 0.82 9.75 24.79
C GLN A 99 0.52 11.12 25.41
N GLU A 100 -0.05 12.06 24.65
CA GLU A 100 -0.49 13.37 25.17
C GLU A 100 -1.42 13.21 26.38
N ARG A 101 -2.36 12.25 26.32
CA ARG A 101 -3.26 11.96 27.44
C ARG A 101 -2.51 11.44 28.66
N ARG A 102 -1.59 10.49 28.47
CA ARG A 102 -0.82 9.89 29.57
C ARG A 102 0.07 10.90 30.28
N ILE A 103 0.72 11.78 29.53
CA ILE A 103 1.59 12.83 30.08
C ILE A 103 0.75 13.87 30.85
N ALA A 104 -0.36 14.32 30.27
CA ALA A 104 -1.13 15.41 30.86
C ALA A 104 -2.09 14.95 31.99
N ASN A 105 -2.56 13.71 31.97
CA ASN A 105 -3.57 13.20 32.92
C ASN A 105 -3.38 11.70 33.20
N PRO A 106 -2.35 11.31 33.96
CA PRO A 106 -2.05 9.90 34.24
C PRO A 106 -3.17 9.18 35.01
N ASP A 107 -3.91 9.89 35.88
CA ASP A 107 -4.92 9.29 36.76
C ASP A 107 -6.28 9.05 36.06
N LYS A 108 -6.43 9.48 34.80
CA LYS A 108 -7.70 9.38 34.07
C LYS A 108 -7.76 8.11 33.23
N ARG A 109 -8.97 7.59 33.03
CA ARG A 109 -9.24 6.45 32.14
C ARG A 109 -8.68 6.70 30.73
N LEU A 110 -8.18 5.62 30.11
CA LEU A 110 -7.64 5.63 28.75
C LEU A 110 -8.69 6.04 27.71
N LEU A 111 -8.22 6.68 26.64
CA LEU A 111 -9.06 7.08 25.50
C LEU A 111 -9.51 5.87 24.68
N ARG A 112 -10.76 5.90 24.21
CA ARG A 112 -11.24 5.01 23.15
C ARG A 112 -11.08 5.69 21.81
N PHE A 113 -10.49 5.00 20.84
CA PHE A 113 -10.26 5.54 19.51
C PHE A 113 -11.12 4.78 18.49
N GLN A 114 -11.71 5.51 17.56
CA GLN A 114 -12.45 4.93 16.45
C GLN A 114 -11.97 5.54 15.14
N VAL A 115 -11.77 4.69 14.13
CA VAL A 115 -11.40 5.09 12.77
C VAL A 115 -12.45 4.53 11.83
N ARG A 116 -13.19 5.41 11.16
CA ARG A 116 -14.21 5.03 10.15
C ARG A 116 -15.23 4.02 10.70
N LYS A 117 -15.70 4.29 11.93
CA LYS A 117 -16.64 3.46 12.72
C LYS A 117 -16.08 2.12 13.23
N ASN A 118 -14.79 1.86 13.03
CA ASN A 118 -14.11 0.70 13.62
C ASN A 118 -13.34 1.14 14.86
N GLU A 119 -13.61 0.49 16.00
CA GLU A 119 -12.86 0.72 17.23
C GLU A 119 -11.43 0.20 17.11
N VAL A 120 -10.47 1.02 17.52
CA VAL A 120 -9.05 0.67 17.57
C VAL A 120 -8.72 0.30 19.01
N GLY A 121 -8.74 -1.00 19.29
CA GLY A 121 -8.39 -1.53 20.60
C GLY A 121 -6.94 -1.23 20.99
N MET A 122 -6.69 -1.11 22.30
CA MET A 122 -5.36 -0.80 22.85
C MET A 122 -4.30 -1.81 22.40
N ASP A 123 -4.63 -3.10 22.31
CA ASP A 123 -3.69 -4.13 21.85
C ASP A 123 -3.15 -3.88 20.45
N LYS A 124 -4.00 -3.34 19.56
CA LYS A 124 -3.60 -3.00 18.19
C LYS A 124 -2.62 -1.84 18.18
N ILE A 125 -2.87 -0.85 19.02
CA ILE A 125 -1.98 0.31 19.20
C ILE A 125 -0.65 -0.14 19.79
N SER A 126 -0.67 -0.93 20.86
CA SER A 126 0.53 -1.47 21.52
C SER A 126 1.38 -2.32 20.57
N ARG A 127 0.77 -3.21 19.77
CA ARG A 127 1.51 -3.97 18.73
C ARG A 127 2.14 -3.05 17.71
N TRP A 128 1.42 -2.02 17.27
CA TRP A 128 1.95 -1.05 16.31
C TRP A 128 3.14 -0.27 16.88
N MET A 129 3.02 0.26 18.12
CA MET A 129 4.11 0.98 18.80
C MET A 129 5.36 0.10 18.94
N LYS A 130 5.21 -1.17 19.36
CA LYS A 130 6.31 -2.15 19.43
C LYS A 130 6.98 -2.37 18.08
N SER A 131 6.19 -2.55 17.02
CA SER A 131 6.72 -2.76 15.66
C SER A 131 7.44 -1.52 15.11
N HIS A 132 7.08 -0.32 15.56
CA HIS A 132 7.66 0.95 15.08
C HIS A 132 8.66 1.55 16.09
N ARG A 133 9.02 0.81 17.14
CA ARG A 133 9.96 1.22 18.21
C ARG A 133 9.61 2.57 18.85
N VAL A 134 8.31 2.82 19.03
CA VAL A 134 7.81 4.06 19.63
C VAL A 134 7.81 3.92 21.17
N PRO A 135 8.50 4.80 21.92
CA PRO A 135 8.47 4.80 23.38
C PRO A 135 7.08 5.11 23.94
N ASP A 136 6.73 4.53 25.09
CA ASP A 136 5.39 4.70 25.69
C ASP A 136 5.25 6.03 26.46
N ASP A 137 6.40 6.57 26.89
CA ASP A 137 6.61 7.68 27.82
C ASP A 137 7.06 8.99 27.15
N GLN A 138 7.45 8.94 25.87
CA GLN A 138 7.87 10.11 25.10
C GLN A 138 6.87 10.42 23.98
N LEU A 139 6.61 11.71 23.74
CA LEU A 139 5.77 12.14 22.62
C LEU A 139 6.40 11.71 21.29
N TYR A 140 5.67 10.89 20.54
CA TYR A 140 6.07 10.45 19.21
C TYR A 140 5.98 11.62 18.22
N ASP A 141 7.12 12.04 17.68
CA ASP A 141 7.22 12.94 16.53
C ASP A 141 7.63 12.13 15.28
N PRO A 142 6.78 12.06 14.25
CA PRO A 142 7.10 11.43 12.96
C PRO A 142 8.35 11.95 12.25
N ARG A 143 8.87 13.12 12.66
CA ARG A 143 10.09 13.72 12.11
C ARG A 143 11.37 13.19 12.75
N ILE A 144 11.24 12.50 13.88
CA ILE A 144 12.34 11.90 14.61
C ILE A 144 12.41 10.44 14.15
N ASP A 145 13.10 10.19 13.04
CA ASP A 145 13.54 8.84 12.69
C ASP A 145 14.75 8.50 13.58
N PRO A 146 14.63 7.59 14.56
CA PRO A 146 15.73 7.21 15.46
C PRO A 146 16.78 6.31 14.78
N LEU A 147 16.69 6.10 13.46
CA LEU A 147 17.63 5.34 12.64
C LEU A 147 18.46 6.20 11.67
N SER A 148 18.32 7.52 11.69
CA SER A 148 19.31 8.38 11.05
C SER A 148 20.45 8.60 12.05
N PRO A 149 21.59 7.88 11.96
CA PRO A 149 22.78 8.34 12.66
C PRO A 149 23.01 9.78 12.24
N THR A 150 23.23 10.66 13.21
CA THR A 150 23.61 12.05 12.96
C THR A 150 24.70 12.04 11.89
N PRO A 151 24.49 12.68 10.72
CA PRO A 151 25.51 12.69 9.68
C PRO A 151 26.78 13.26 10.29
N SER A 152 27.93 12.64 10.00
CA SER A 152 29.24 12.94 10.59
C SER A 152 29.73 14.40 10.46
N ALA A 153 28.92 15.28 9.87
CA ALA A 153 29.12 16.72 9.77
C ALA A 153 28.65 17.50 11.03
N VAL A 154 28.02 16.86 12.01
CA VAL A 154 27.56 17.55 13.24
C VAL A 154 28.47 17.17 14.41
N THR A 155 29.27 18.13 14.87
CA THR A 155 30.04 18.03 16.13
C THR A 155 29.29 18.75 17.23
N TYR A 156 29.15 18.14 18.41
CA TYR A 156 28.64 18.78 19.62
C TYR A 156 29.76 18.85 20.66
N GLN A 157 29.85 19.96 21.41
CA GLN A 157 30.75 20.10 22.56
C GLN A 157 29.89 20.33 23.80
N ALA A 158 30.19 19.60 24.87
CA ALA A 158 29.64 19.90 26.19
C ALA A 158 30.43 21.08 26.77
N SER A 159 29.75 22.18 27.05
CA SER A 159 30.31 23.22 27.93
C SER A 159 30.20 22.69 29.35
N ASP A 160 31.36 22.48 29.99
CA ASP A 160 31.43 22.14 31.40
C ASP A 160 30.63 23.16 32.25
N PRO A 161 29.98 22.71 33.34
CA PRO A 161 29.23 23.60 34.20
C PRO A 161 30.20 24.57 34.90
N PRO A 162 29.88 25.88 34.98
CA PRO A 162 30.59 26.74 35.91
C PRO A 162 30.18 26.34 37.33
N TYR A 163 31.21 26.06 38.14
CA TYR A 163 31.25 25.78 39.59
C TYR A 163 29.96 26.03 40.40
#